data_AF-A0A2W1J7J2-F1
#
_entry.id   AF-A0A2W1J7J2-F1
#
_cell.length_a   1.000
_cell.length_b   1.000
_cell.length_c   1.000
_cell.angle_alpha   90.00
_cell.angle_beta   90.00
_cell.angle_gamma   90.00
#
_symmetry.space_group_name_H-M   'P 1'
#
loop_
_entity.id
_entity.type
_entity.pdbx_description
1 polymer ?
#
loop_
_entity_poly.entity_id
_entity_poly.type
_entity_poly.pdbx_seq_one_letter_code
_entity_poly.pdbx_strand_id
1 'polypeptide(L)'
;MITAEALQQNLAHCTGTEQWHQHPLGITYTDGIKILAEDAQCHWLIDAIASHQKSYQIIYNPDLQQFQLWLLTVNEDKSAVLACYEDSPSTCELVITQLIPMTDFILPEIKLYLEQGTLLLPSEH
;
A
#
# COMPACT_ATOMS: atom_id res chain seq x y z
N MET A 1 -5.66 -18.69 9.74
CA MET A 1 -6.24 -17.35 9.53
C MET A 1 -5.73 -16.48 10.67
N ILE A 2 -4.86 -15.53 10.38
CA ILE A 2 -4.44 -14.53 11.37
C ILE A 2 -5.60 -13.55 11.61
N THR A 3 -5.74 -13.02 12.82
CA THR A 3 -6.75 -12.01 13.14
C THR A 3 -6.26 -10.62 12.75
N ALA A 4 -7.18 -9.68 12.53
CA ALA A 4 -6.86 -8.27 12.25
C ALA A 4 -5.87 -7.69 13.29
N GLU A 5 -6.11 -7.99 14.57
CA GLU A 5 -5.24 -7.56 15.68
C GLU A 5 -3.83 -8.17 15.58
N ALA A 6 -3.72 -9.47 15.31
CA ALA A 6 -2.43 -10.14 15.19
C ALA A 6 -1.64 -9.64 13.98
N LEU A 7 -2.32 -9.34 12.86
CA LEU A 7 -1.69 -8.69 11.71
C LEU A 7 -1.18 -7.30 12.08
N GLN A 8 -1.98 -6.45 12.72
CA GLN A 8 -1.53 -5.14 13.17
C GLN A 8 -0.33 -5.22 14.12
N GLN A 9 -0.30 -6.22 15.02
CA GLN A 9 0.84 -6.44 15.89
C GLN A 9 2.10 -6.88 15.12
N ASN A 10 1.96 -7.75 14.13
CA ASN A 10 3.09 -8.13 13.26
C ASN A 10 3.65 -6.90 12.53
N LEU A 11 2.78 -6.09 11.94
CA LEU A 11 3.18 -4.85 11.26
C LEU A 11 3.82 -3.83 12.22
N ALA A 12 3.31 -3.72 13.45
CA ALA A 12 3.87 -2.83 14.46
C ALA A 12 5.24 -3.31 14.99
N HIS A 13 5.51 -4.61 14.93
CA HIS A 13 6.82 -5.18 15.24
C HIS A 13 7.82 -5.07 14.09
N CYS A 14 7.38 -4.75 12.87
CA CYS A 14 8.27 -4.39 11.77
C CYS A 14 8.82 -2.98 11.99
N THR A 15 9.89 -2.87 12.80
CA THR A 15 10.57 -1.59 13.10
C THR A 15 11.75 -1.31 12.15
N GLY A 16 11.84 -2.03 11.04
CA GLY A 16 12.90 -1.86 10.06
C GLY A 16 12.89 -2.96 9.01
N THR A 17 13.32 -2.61 7.80
CA THR A 17 13.49 -3.55 6.69
C THR A 17 14.94 -4.01 6.66
N GLU A 18 15.17 -5.31 6.75
CA GLU A 18 16.51 -5.89 6.56
C GLU A 18 16.72 -6.26 5.08
N GLN A 19 15.64 -6.60 4.38
CA GLN A 19 15.67 -6.95 2.96
C GLN A 19 14.65 -6.13 2.16
N TRP A 20 15.07 -5.72 0.97
CA TRP A 20 14.21 -5.10 -0.02
C TRP A 20 13.84 -6.14 -1.08
N HIS A 21 12.55 -6.35 -1.26
CA HIS A 21 12.01 -7.31 -2.23
C HIS A 21 11.61 -6.58 -3.50
N GLN A 22 12.14 -7.00 -4.64
CA GLN A 22 11.80 -6.40 -5.93
C GLN A 22 10.55 -7.05 -6.50
N HIS A 23 9.55 -6.24 -6.82
CA HIS A 23 8.37 -6.66 -7.53
C HIS A 23 8.64 -6.65 -9.05
N PRO A 24 8.17 -7.64 -9.82
CA PRO A 24 8.37 -7.70 -11.28
C PRO A 24 7.81 -6.51 -12.05
N LEU A 25 6.92 -5.72 -11.45
CA LEU A 25 6.39 -4.49 -12.05
C LEU A 25 7.31 -3.26 -11.90
N GLY A 26 8.47 -3.39 -11.26
CA GLY A 26 9.48 -2.33 -11.15
C GLY A 26 9.38 -1.51 -9.86
N ILE A 27 8.57 -1.94 -8.89
CA ILE A 27 8.60 -1.38 -7.53
C ILE A 27 9.39 -2.30 -6.61
N THR A 28 9.87 -1.75 -5.51
CA THR A 28 10.50 -2.50 -4.43
C THR A 28 9.59 -2.44 -3.22
N TYR A 29 9.64 -3.40 -2.30
CA TYR A 29 8.86 -3.37 -1.06
C TYR A 29 9.64 -3.96 0.11
N THR A 30 9.28 -3.54 1.32
CA THR A 30 9.94 -3.98 2.57
C THR A 30 9.46 -5.36 3.01
N ASP A 31 10.21 -5.98 3.94
CA ASP A 31 9.77 -7.22 4.59
C ASP A 31 8.41 -7.08 5.26
N GLY A 32 8.09 -5.92 5.87
CA GLY A 32 6.80 -5.67 6.48
C GLY A 32 5.64 -5.76 5.49
N ILE A 33 5.80 -5.20 4.28
CA ILE A 33 4.83 -5.33 3.19
C ILE A 33 4.73 -6.77 2.69
N LYS A 34 5.84 -7.49 2.63
CA LYS A 34 5.85 -8.91 2.25
C LYS A 34 5.04 -9.73 3.24
N ILE A 35 5.30 -9.56 4.54
CA ILE A 35 4.56 -10.23 5.62
C ILE A 35 3.08 -9.87 5.52
N LEU A 36 2.74 -8.60 5.35
CA LEU A 36 1.36 -8.18 5.12
C LEU A 36 0.70 -8.95 3.97
N ALA A 37 1.37 -9.04 2.82
CA ALA A 37 0.83 -9.73 1.66
C ALA A 37 0.65 -11.23 1.91
N GLU A 38 1.59 -11.87 2.62
CA GLU A 38 1.54 -13.29 2.96
C GLU A 38 0.47 -13.60 4.02
N ASP A 39 0.42 -12.84 5.12
CA ASP A 39 -0.51 -13.04 6.23
C ASP A 39 -1.95 -12.65 5.86
N ALA A 40 -2.13 -11.53 5.16
CA ALA A 40 -3.44 -11.03 4.73
C ALA A 40 -3.84 -11.51 3.32
N GLN A 41 -3.01 -12.35 2.69
CA GLN A 41 -3.20 -12.86 1.33
C GLN A 41 -3.52 -11.75 0.30
N CYS A 42 -2.90 -10.59 0.46
CA CYS A 42 -3.22 -9.37 -0.29
C CYS A 42 -2.17 -8.99 -1.33
N HIS A 43 -1.57 -9.98 -2.01
CA HIS A 43 -0.62 -9.76 -3.11
C HIS A 43 -1.19 -8.82 -4.19
N TRP A 44 -2.50 -8.93 -4.46
CA TRP A 44 -3.22 -8.08 -5.40
C TRP A 44 -3.09 -6.58 -5.07
N LEU A 45 -2.87 -6.20 -3.81
CA LEU A 45 -2.68 -4.81 -3.39
C LEU A 45 -1.34 -4.27 -3.89
N ILE A 46 -0.27 -5.07 -3.77
CA ILE A 46 1.06 -4.73 -4.27
C ILE A 46 1.02 -4.62 -5.80
N ASP A 47 0.42 -5.61 -6.48
CA ASP A 47 0.22 -5.59 -7.93
C ASP A 47 -0.56 -4.35 -8.38
N ALA A 48 -1.64 -3.99 -7.67
CA ALA A 48 -2.44 -2.81 -7.96
C ALA A 48 -1.61 -1.53 -7.85
N ILE A 49 -0.90 -1.32 -6.75
CA ILE A 49 -0.05 -0.14 -6.54
C ILE A 49 1.05 -0.07 -7.61
N ALA A 50 1.69 -1.21 -7.90
CA ALA A 50 2.74 -1.31 -8.90
C ALA A 50 2.23 -0.99 -10.32
N SER A 51 1.01 -1.44 -10.65
CA SER A 51 0.36 -1.15 -11.93
C SER A 51 0.13 0.36 -12.08
N HIS A 52 -0.28 1.03 -11.02
CA HIS A 52 -0.51 2.47 -11.04
C HIS A 52 0.75 3.30 -11.25
N GLN A 53 1.94 2.81 -10.86
CA GLN A 53 3.20 3.52 -11.13
C GLN A 53 3.43 3.78 -12.63
N LYS A 54 2.80 2.99 -13.50
CA LYS A 54 2.85 3.20 -14.96
C LYS A 54 1.79 4.17 -15.48
N SER A 55 0.96 4.73 -14.60
CA SER A 55 -0.05 5.72 -14.98
C SER A 55 0.60 7.05 -15.32
N TYR A 56 0.07 7.70 -16.36
CA TYR A 56 0.52 9.03 -16.79
C TYR A 56 0.52 10.04 -15.64
N GLN A 57 -0.46 9.97 -14.73
CA GLN A 57 -0.58 10.84 -13.56
C GLN A 57 0.67 10.81 -12.67
N ILE A 58 1.26 9.63 -12.45
CA ILE A 58 2.47 9.48 -11.63
C ILE A 58 3.72 9.81 -12.45
N ILE A 59 3.77 9.37 -13.71
CA ILE A 59 4.95 9.57 -14.58
C ILE A 59 5.20 11.06 -14.84
N TYR A 60 4.16 11.88 -14.95
CA TYR A 60 4.28 13.31 -15.27
C TYR A 60 4.35 14.21 -14.04
N ASN A 61 4.14 13.68 -12.83
CA ASN A 61 4.21 14.43 -11.59
C ASN A 61 5.48 14.03 -10.81
N PRO A 62 6.49 14.93 -10.73
CA PRO A 62 7.72 14.63 -10.00
C PRO A 62 7.48 14.43 -8.50
N ASP A 63 6.52 15.14 -7.91
CA ASP A 63 6.13 15.01 -6.50
C ASP A 63 5.63 13.59 -6.19
N LEU A 64 4.75 13.04 -7.05
CA LEU A 64 4.31 11.64 -6.95
C LEU A 64 5.46 10.65 -7.14
N GLN A 65 6.50 10.98 -7.89
CA GLN A 65 7.66 10.10 -8.00
C GLN A 65 8.51 10.08 -6.72
N GLN A 66 8.45 11.16 -5.93
CA GLN A 66 9.18 11.27 -4.67
C GLN A 66 8.48 10.46 -3.58
N PHE A 67 7.20 10.76 -3.33
CA PHE A 67 6.40 10.19 -2.25
C PHE A 67 4.94 10.00 -2.70
N GLN A 68 4.32 8.92 -2.24
CA GLN A 68 2.90 8.64 -2.46
C GLN A 68 2.31 7.97 -1.23
N LEU A 69 1.14 8.44 -0.81
CA LEU A 69 0.39 7.82 0.27
C LEU A 69 -0.74 6.99 -0.32
N TRP A 70 -0.67 5.69 -0.10
CA TRP A 70 -1.69 4.73 -0.50
C TRP A 70 -2.54 4.34 0.71
N LEU A 71 -3.82 4.66 0.65
CA LEU A 71 -4.79 4.35 1.70
C LEU A 71 -5.83 3.36 1.15
N LEU A 72 -5.84 2.16 1.69
CA LEU A 72 -6.86 1.16 1.40
C LEU A 72 -7.90 1.18 2.51
N THR A 73 -9.17 1.37 2.15
CA THR A 73 -10.31 1.28 3.07
C THR A 73 -11.22 0.15 2.64
N VAL A 74 -11.52 -0.78 3.54
CA VAL A 74 -12.43 -1.91 3.30
C VAL A 74 -13.76 -1.61 3.98
N ASN A 75 -14.84 -1.70 3.21
CA ASN A 75 -16.20 -1.54 3.68
C ASN A 75 -16.74 -2.86 4.25
N GLU A 76 -17.81 -2.75 5.03
CA GLU A 76 -18.52 -3.91 5.62
C GLU A 76 -19.03 -4.90 4.57
N ASP A 77 -19.33 -4.42 3.35
CA ASP A 77 -19.77 -5.23 2.21
C ASP A 77 -18.62 -6.01 1.52
N LYS A 78 -17.42 -6.04 2.10
CA LYS A 78 -16.17 -6.57 1.50
C LYS A 78 -15.67 -5.81 0.27
N SER A 79 -16.32 -4.71 -0.09
CA SER A 79 -15.84 -3.78 -1.12
C SER A 79 -14.71 -2.93 -0.55
N ALA A 80 -13.60 -2.75 -1.27
CA ALA A 80 -12.50 -1.89 -0.84
C ALA A 80 -12.27 -0.71 -1.80
N VAL A 81 -11.69 0.36 -1.28
CA VAL A 81 -11.33 1.56 -2.02
C VAL A 81 -9.87 1.85 -1.74
N LEU A 82 -9.06 1.82 -2.80
CA LEU A 82 -7.65 2.17 -2.74
C LEU A 82 -7.49 3.60 -3.27
N ALA A 83 -7.13 4.51 -2.39
CA ALA A 83 -6.88 5.91 -2.67
C ALA A 83 -5.39 6.20 -2.66
N CYS A 84 -4.91 7.00 -3.62
CA CYS A 84 -3.55 7.51 -3.68
C CYS A 84 -3.55 9.02 -3.53
N TYR A 85 -2.71 9.52 -2.63
CA TYR A 85 -2.49 10.93 -2.36
C TYR A 85 -1.03 11.28 -2.65
N GLU A 86 -0.80 12.52 -3.08
CA GLU A 86 0.53 13.01 -3.47
C GLU A 86 1.46 13.24 -2.27
N ASP A 87 0.91 13.66 -1.13
CA ASP A 87 1.68 13.86 0.09
C ASP A 87 0.83 13.48 1.30
N SER A 88 -0.17 14.31 1.59
CA SER A 88 -1.09 14.07 2.70
C SER A 88 -2.53 14.26 2.26
N PRO A 89 -3.48 13.44 2.78
CA PRO A 89 -4.90 13.57 2.47
C PRO A 89 -5.52 14.90 2.94
N SER A 90 -4.82 15.64 3.81
CA SER A 90 -5.27 16.93 4.34
C SER A 90 -4.83 18.14 3.51
N THR A 91 -3.75 17.99 2.72
CA THR A 91 -3.14 19.10 1.95
C THR A 91 -3.21 18.89 0.45
N CYS A 92 -3.29 17.64 -0.02
CA CYS A 92 -3.32 17.30 -1.44
C CYS A 92 -4.63 16.65 -1.87
N GLU A 93 -4.97 16.86 -3.14
CA GLU A 93 -6.13 16.22 -3.76
C GLU A 93 -5.85 14.73 -4.05
N LEU A 94 -6.95 13.97 -4.12
CA LEU A 94 -6.93 12.55 -4.46
C LEU A 94 -6.48 12.38 -5.90
N VAL A 95 -5.33 11.73 -6.11
CA VAL A 95 -4.75 11.57 -7.45
C VAL A 95 -5.35 10.35 -8.13
N ILE A 96 -5.32 9.21 -7.45
CA ILE A 96 -5.80 7.95 -8.01
C ILE A 96 -6.80 7.34 -7.05
N THR A 97 -7.88 6.81 -7.59
CA THR A 97 -8.85 6.03 -6.85
C THR A 97 -9.12 4.75 -7.60
N GLN A 98 -8.92 3.62 -6.93
CA GLN A 98 -9.26 2.32 -7.46
C GLN A 98 -10.32 1.68 -6.56
N LEU A 99 -11.48 1.40 -7.16
CA LEU A 99 -12.55 0.65 -6.52
C LEU A 99 -12.29 -0.83 -6.68
N ILE A 100 -12.35 -1.56 -5.58
CA ILE A 100 -12.15 -3.01 -5.50
C ILE A 100 -13.51 -3.60 -5.11
N PRO A 101 -14.20 -4.30 -6.03
CA PRO A 101 -15.56 -4.77 -5.79
C PRO A 101 -15.66 -5.85 -4.71
N MET A 102 -14.60 -6.64 -4.49
CA MET A 102 -14.55 -7.62 -3.41
C MET A 102 -13.11 -7.88 -2.98
N THR A 103 -12.86 -7.92 -1.67
CA THR A 103 -11.60 -8.33 -1.07
C THR A 103 -11.81 -9.18 0.18
N ASP A 104 -10.91 -10.11 0.42
CA ASP A 104 -10.84 -10.90 1.66
C ASP A 104 -9.86 -10.28 2.67
N PHE A 105 -9.52 -9.01 2.50
CA PHE A 105 -8.63 -8.29 3.40
C PHE A 105 -9.25 -8.13 4.79
N ILE A 106 -8.50 -8.51 5.82
CA ILE A 106 -9.01 -8.63 7.19
C ILE A 106 -9.04 -7.29 7.95
N LEU A 107 -8.34 -6.25 7.48
CA LEU A 107 -8.31 -4.95 8.15
C LEU A 107 -9.34 -3.99 7.54
N PRO A 108 -9.96 -3.13 8.37
CA PRO A 108 -10.89 -2.10 7.88
C PRO A 108 -10.18 -0.99 7.10
N GLU A 109 -8.92 -0.69 7.45
CA GLU A 109 -8.09 0.25 6.70
C GLU A 109 -6.61 -0.11 6.83
N ILE A 110 -5.82 0.25 5.82
CA ILE A 110 -4.37 0.25 5.91
C ILE A 110 -3.77 1.39 5.09
N LYS A 111 -2.67 1.94 5.61
CA LYS A 111 -1.87 3.00 4.98
C LYS A 111 -0.52 2.44 4.60
N LEU A 112 -0.09 2.72 3.38
CA LEU A 112 1.19 2.32 2.81
C LEU A 112 1.84 3.55 2.19
N TYR A 113 3.17 3.64 2.29
CA TYR A 113 3.93 4.72 1.66
C TYR A 113 4.76 4.16 0.52
N LEU A 114 4.75 4.86 -0.62
CA LEU A 114 5.59 4.51 -1.75
C LEU A 114 6.53 5.67 -2.03
N GLU A 115 7.82 5.44 -1.81
CA GLU A 115 8.85 6.45 -1.88
C GLU A 115 9.95 6.04 -2.85
N GLN A 116 10.19 6.87 -3.87
CA GLN A 116 11.20 6.59 -4.89
C GLN A 116 11.06 5.17 -5.49
N GLY A 117 9.82 4.66 -5.58
CA GLY A 117 9.52 3.30 -6.06
C GLY A 117 9.67 2.19 -5.02
N THR A 118 9.86 2.51 -3.74
CA THR A 118 9.90 1.56 -2.62
C THR A 118 8.62 1.67 -1.80
N LEU A 119 7.86 0.58 -1.68
CA LEU A 119 6.66 0.46 -0.88
C LEU A 119 7.04 0.00 0.54
N LEU A 120 6.67 0.78 1.54
CA LEU A 120 6.95 0.52 2.94
C LEU A 120 5.74 0.82 3.82
N LEU A 121 5.78 0.26 5.03
CA LEU A 121 4.79 0.56 6.05
C LEU A 121 5.08 1.93 6.69
N PRO A 122 4.05 2.64 7.19
CA PRO A 122 4.23 3.89 7.91
C PRO A 122 5.06 3.75 9.19
N SER A 123 5.21 2.53 9.71
CA SER A 123 6.08 2.21 10.85
C SER A 123 7.55 2.02 10.47
N GLU A 124 7.87 1.88 9.18
CA GLU A 124 9.23 1.70 8.65
C GLU A 124 9.81 2.96 8.01
N HIS A 125 9.00 4.02 7.88
CA HIS A 125 9.42 5.36 7.41
C HIS A 125 10.05 6.19 8.53
#